data_AF-A0A8K0DIH1-F1
#
_entry.id   AF-A0A8K0DIH1-F1
#
_cell.length_a   1.000
_cell.length_b   1.000
_cell.length_c   1.000
_cell.angle_alpha   90.00
_cell.angle_beta   90.00
_cell.angle_gamma   90.00
#
_symmetry.space_group_name_H-M   'P 1'
#
loop_
_entity.id
_entity.type
_entity.pdbx_description
1 polymer ?
#
loop_
_entity_poly.entity_id
_entity_poly.type
_entity_poly.pdbx_seq_one_letter_code
_entity_poly.pdbx_strand_id
1 'polypeptide(L)'
;MDFCTIVSETKRIINAHSRHFLALSVLFLLPLSFSFVVLPTLQDLLIDSFPNNSKIFVARTDFASQLDEPIISSKTLWLVSAYSLFTFFFSLCAVGSITYSVFHGFYGRPVKLISAIKSTFFSFFPLLGTVIVVDMITFAITILFLIILFLVIRGVELLGFETEFSSPYFLGLFLVLAIVLIVVLLYLQVIWNLSFVVVVVESKWGLQSLRRSASLIKGMKRVAVSLQLIFVIFAAIFLLASYSTVRLVDVSDGWKRWEFVLQIVGTSSFLMMVLLYNLASNTVLYMYCKAIHGELAFEIAEEFAREYVCFPFDDEKVPHLVSVVYA
;
A
#
# COMPACT_ATOMS: atom_id res chain seq x y z
N MET A 1 23.49 1.37 -5.29
CA MET A 1 22.86 1.09 -3.99
C MET A 1 21.83 0.02 -4.24
N ASP A 2 21.98 -1.12 -3.56
CA ASP A 2 21.39 -2.36 -4.05
C ASP A 2 20.18 -2.75 -3.21
N PHE A 3 19.21 -3.40 -3.87
CA PHE A 3 17.99 -3.92 -3.24
C PHE A 3 18.31 -4.77 -2.00
N CYS A 4 19.35 -5.60 -2.07
CA CYS A 4 19.79 -6.45 -0.96
C CYS A 4 20.19 -5.64 0.28
N THR A 5 20.79 -4.46 0.11
CA THR A 5 21.18 -3.59 1.23
C THR A 5 19.94 -3.08 1.97
N ILE A 6 18.91 -2.65 1.24
CA ILE A 6 17.65 -2.18 1.83
C ILE A 6 16.97 -3.31 2.60
N VAL A 7 16.91 -4.50 2.02
CA VAL A 7 16.28 -5.67 2.66
C VAL A 7 17.08 -6.14 3.88
N SER A 8 18.41 -6.16 3.81
CA SER A 8 19.26 -6.56 4.95
C SER A 8 19.12 -5.59 6.12
N GLU A 9 19.06 -4.30 5.84
CA GLU A 9 18.85 -3.26 6.85
C GLU A 9 17.47 -3.31 7.46
N THR A 10 16.44 -3.51 6.62
CA THR A 10 15.07 -3.74 7.09
C THR A 10 15.01 -4.95 8.03
N LYS A 11 15.63 -6.07 7.65
CA LYS A 11 15.72 -7.27 8.47
C LYS A 11 16.45 -7.01 9.80
N ARG A 12 17.52 -6.21 9.77
CA ARG A 12 18.29 -5.84 10.98
C ARG A 12 17.44 -5.07 11.97
N ILE A 13 16.72 -4.04 11.51
CA ILE A 13 15.86 -3.19 12.37
C ILE A 13 14.71 -4.00 12.96
N ILE A 14 14.03 -4.81 12.13
CA ILE A 14 12.93 -5.66 12.60
C ILE A 14 13.43 -6.67 13.63
N ASN A 15 14.58 -7.32 13.39
CA ASN A 15 15.13 -8.30 14.33
C ASN A 15 15.58 -7.68 15.65
N ALA A 16 16.12 -6.45 15.64
CA ALA A 16 16.54 -5.74 16.84
C ALA A 16 15.38 -5.49 17.83
N HIS A 17 14.17 -5.25 17.31
CA HIS A 17 12.96 -5.02 18.11
C HIS A 17 11.82 -5.97 17.75
N SER A 18 12.13 -7.24 17.49
CA SER A 18 11.21 -8.24 16.91
C SER A 18 9.90 -8.41 17.66
N ARG A 19 9.94 -8.41 19.00
CA ARG A 19 8.72 -8.55 19.84
C ARG A 19 7.75 -7.39 19.64
N HIS A 20 8.26 -6.18 19.45
CA HIS A 20 7.45 -4.97 19.27
C HIS A 20 6.83 -4.94 17.88
N PHE A 21 7.64 -5.19 16.84
CA PHE A 21 7.15 -5.29 15.47
C PHE A 21 6.15 -6.43 15.28
N LEU A 22 6.37 -7.56 15.93
CA LEU A 22 5.43 -8.68 15.94
C LEU A 22 4.12 -8.31 16.63
N ALA A 23 4.17 -7.63 17.78
CA ALA A 23 2.96 -7.16 18.46
C ALA A 23 2.14 -6.17 17.59
N LEU A 24 2.80 -5.20 16.94
CA LEU A 24 2.13 -4.28 16.01
C LEU A 24 1.54 -5.01 14.79
N SER A 25 2.26 -5.99 14.27
CA SER A 25 1.81 -6.78 13.13
C SER A 25 0.60 -7.64 13.49
N VAL A 26 0.60 -8.27 14.68
CA VAL A 26 -0.54 -9.06 15.16
C VAL A 26 -1.74 -8.14 15.44
N LEU A 27 -1.50 -6.93 15.94
CA LEU A 27 -2.56 -5.98 16.26
C LEU A 27 -3.23 -5.39 15.00
N PHE A 28 -2.45 -5.04 13.97
CA PHE A 28 -2.97 -4.31 12.81
C PHE A 28 -2.91 -5.05 11.47
N LEU A 29 -1.82 -5.79 11.22
CA LEU A 29 -1.61 -6.48 9.94
C LEU A 29 -2.31 -7.85 9.88
N LEU A 30 -2.42 -8.57 11.01
CA LEU A 30 -3.09 -9.87 11.06
C LEU A 30 -4.61 -9.77 10.77
N PRO A 31 -5.36 -8.81 11.35
CA PRO A 31 -6.77 -8.62 10.98
C PRO A 31 -6.92 -8.27 9.50
N LEU A 32 -6.02 -7.41 8.98
CA LEU A 32 -6.01 -6.99 7.59
C LEU A 32 -5.71 -8.15 6.63
N SER A 33 -4.69 -8.97 6.93
CA SER A 33 -4.32 -10.12 6.11
C SER A 33 -5.40 -11.19 6.11
N PHE A 34 -6.02 -11.44 7.27
CA PHE A 34 -7.15 -12.35 7.37
C PHE A 34 -8.32 -11.87 6.51
N SER A 35 -8.64 -10.58 6.56
CA SER A 35 -9.65 -9.99 5.69
C SER A 35 -9.34 -10.24 4.21
N PHE A 36 -8.11 -10.02 3.75
CA PHE A 36 -7.73 -10.27 2.35
C PHE A 36 -7.86 -11.75 1.93
N VAL A 37 -7.49 -12.68 2.80
CA VAL A 37 -7.59 -14.13 2.52
C VAL A 37 -9.05 -14.59 2.45
N VAL A 38 -9.93 -14.02 3.27
CA VAL A 38 -11.35 -14.40 3.35
C VAL A 38 -12.21 -13.70 2.29
N LEU A 39 -11.73 -12.59 1.70
CA LEU A 39 -12.43 -11.83 0.67
C LEU A 39 -13.00 -12.67 -0.49
N PRO A 40 -12.22 -13.54 -1.18
CA PRO A 40 -12.75 -14.36 -2.27
C PRO A 40 -13.86 -15.31 -1.80
N THR A 41 -13.73 -15.90 -0.61
CA THR A 41 -14.76 -16.77 -0.02
C THR A 41 -16.06 -16.00 0.27
N LEU A 42 -15.95 -14.75 0.74
CA LEU A 42 -17.11 -13.87 0.92
C LEU A 42 -17.76 -13.50 -0.42
N GLN A 43 -16.96 -13.29 -1.46
CA GLN A 43 -17.47 -13.02 -2.81
C GLN A 43 -18.22 -14.22 -3.37
N ASP A 44 -17.67 -15.43 -3.26
CA ASP A 44 -18.31 -16.66 -3.72
C ASP A 44 -19.63 -16.91 -2.96
N LEU A 45 -19.65 -16.74 -1.63
CA LEU A 45 -20.88 -16.86 -0.81
C LEU A 45 -21.94 -15.80 -1.15
N LEU A 46 -21.51 -14.57 -1.46
CA LEU A 46 -22.43 -13.51 -1.88
C LEU A 46 -23.01 -13.78 -3.26
N ILE A 47 -22.26 -14.41 -4.15
CA ILE A 47 -22.70 -14.80 -5.50
C ILE A 47 -23.64 -16.02 -5.43
N ASP A 48 -23.31 -17.04 -4.62
CA ASP A 48 -24.14 -18.25 -4.45
C ASP A 48 -25.46 -17.99 -3.71
N SER A 49 -25.53 -16.94 -2.87
CA SER A 49 -26.78 -16.50 -2.25
C SER A 49 -27.80 -15.94 -3.28
N PHE A 50 -27.42 -15.77 -4.55
CA PHE A 50 -28.36 -15.54 -5.65
C PHE A 50 -28.70 -16.90 -6.29
N PRO A 51 -29.89 -17.47 -6.01
CA PRO A 51 -30.24 -18.76 -6.57
C PRO A 51 -30.42 -18.61 -8.09
N ASN A 52 -29.58 -19.35 -8.81
CA ASN A 52 -29.85 -19.93 -10.12
C ASN A 52 -29.97 -18.97 -11.31
N ASN A 53 -28.85 -18.67 -11.96
CA ASN A 53 -28.75 -18.46 -13.42
C ASN A 53 -27.29 -18.67 -13.91
N SER A 54 -26.64 -19.73 -13.43
CA SER A 54 -25.26 -20.12 -13.76
C SER A 54 -25.04 -20.62 -15.20
N LYS A 55 -25.90 -20.23 -16.15
CA LYS A 55 -25.67 -20.42 -17.59
C LYS A 55 -25.36 -19.12 -18.36
N ILE A 56 -25.31 -17.96 -17.70
CA ILE A 56 -25.20 -16.67 -18.42
C ILE A 56 -23.75 -16.23 -18.70
N PHE A 57 -22.73 -16.81 -18.05
CA PHE A 57 -21.34 -16.36 -18.29
C PHE A 57 -20.68 -16.97 -19.55
N VAL A 58 -21.31 -17.97 -20.19
CA VAL A 58 -20.81 -18.55 -21.46
C VAL A 58 -21.73 -18.24 -22.65
N ALA A 59 -22.93 -17.71 -22.42
CA ALA A 59 -23.92 -17.40 -23.47
C ALA A 59 -24.05 -15.89 -23.78
N ARG A 60 -23.00 -15.09 -23.54
CA ARG A 60 -23.01 -13.65 -23.84
C ARG A 60 -22.62 -13.34 -25.29
N THR A 61 -23.24 -14.02 -26.25
CA THR A 61 -23.12 -13.65 -27.67
C THR A 61 -24.44 -13.60 -28.43
N ASP A 62 -25.54 -14.15 -27.94
CA ASP A 62 -26.75 -14.21 -28.78
C ASP A 62 -28.01 -13.75 -28.04
N PHE A 63 -28.51 -12.60 -28.50
CA PHE A 63 -29.88 -12.09 -28.41
C PHE A 63 -30.43 -11.52 -27.09
N ALA A 64 -30.96 -10.30 -27.26
CA ALA A 64 -32.21 -9.78 -26.73
C ALA A 64 -32.21 -9.07 -25.35
N SER A 65 -32.49 -7.77 -25.42
CA SER A 65 -33.59 -7.11 -24.70
C SER A 65 -34.12 -7.82 -23.45
N GLN A 66 -33.69 -7.36 -22.28
CA GLN A 66 -34.55 -7.01 -21.14
C GLN A 66 -33.65 -6.46 -20.03
N LEU A 67 -33.84 -5.18 -19.72
CA LEU A 67 -33.36 -4.58 -18.48
C LEU A 67 -34.12 -5.25 -17.33
N ASP A 68 -33.48 -6.18 -16.63
CA ASP A 68 -33.81 -6.47 -15.24
C ASP A 68 -32.60 -6.05 -14.40
N GLU A 69 -32.82 -5.04 -13.56
CA GLU A 69 -31.82 -4.49 -12.65
C GLU A 69 -31.38 -5.54 -11.62
N PRO A 70 -30.07 -5.74 -11.37
CA PRO A 70 -29.62 -6.49 -10.22
C PRO A 70 -29.85 -5.63 -8.97
N ILE A 71 -30.98 -5.82 -8.28
CA ILE A 71 -31.25 -5.19 -6.99
C ILE A 71 -30.26 -5.77 -5.97
N ILE A 72 -29.13 -5.10 -5.79
CA ILE A 72 -28.16 -5.41 -4.74
C ILE A 72 -28.87 -5.24 -3.40
N SER A 73 -29.03 -6.34 -2.66
CA SER A 73 -29.67 -6.32 -1.35
C SER A 73 -29.00 -5.30 -0.43
N SER A 74 -29.80 -4.44 0.21
CA SER A 74 -29.31 -3.41 1.13
C SER A 74 -28.41 -3.99 2.23
N LYS A 75 -28.69 -5.22 2.69
CA LYS A 75 -27.86 -5.95 3.65
C LYS A 75 -26.45 -6.24 3.12
N THR A 76 -26.32 -6.59 1.84
CA THR A 76 -25.03 -6.84 1.18
C THR A 76 -24.22 -5.55 1.06
N LEU A 77 -24.86 -4.43 0.71
CA LEU A 77 -24.20 -3.12 0.63
C LEU A 77 -23.66 -2.68 2.00
N TRP A 78 -24.44 -2.84 3.06
CA TRP A 78 -24.00 -2.53 4.43
C TRP A 78 -22.81 -3.39 4.86
N LEU A 79 -22.84 -4.70 4.56
CA LEU A 79 -21.76 -5.62 4.89
C LEU A 79 -20.47 -5.29 4.14
N VAL A 80 -20.55 -5.04 2.83
CA VAL A 80 -19.39 -4.65 2.00
C VAL A 80 -18.83 -3.31 2.45
N SER A 81 -19.69 -2.33 2.74
CA SER A 81 -19.27 -1.03 3.25
C SER A 81 -18.58 -1.14 4.62
N ALA A 82 -19.13 -1.93 5.55
CA ALA A 82 -18.55 -2.13 6.87
C ALA A 82 -17.19 -2.86 6.77
N TYR A 83 -17.08 -3.87 5.91
CA TYR A 83 -15.83 -4.58 5.64
C TYR A 83 -14.77 -3.65 5.02
N SER A 84 -15.15 -2.81 4.06
CA SER A 84 -14.26 -1.83 3.46
C SER A 84 -13.77 -0.81 4.49
N LEU A 85 -14.66 -0.30 5.35
CA LEU A 85 -14.28 0.65 6.40
C LEU A 85 -13.32 0.01 7.41
N PHE A 86 -13.60 -1.23 7.81
CA PHE A 86 -12.75 -2.00 8.71
C PHE A 86 -11.34 -2.18 8.14
N THR A 87 -11.23 -2.73 6.92
CA THR A 87 -9.92 -2.95 6.26
C THR A 87 -9.17 -1.64 6.06
N PHE A 88 -9.89 -0.58 5.66
CA PHE A 88 -9.32 0.74 5.49
C PHE A 88 -8.73 1.29 6.80
N PHE A 89 -9.49 1.24 7.90
CA PHE A 89 -9.04 1.71 9.21
C PHE A 89 -7.79 0.96 9.70
N PHE A 90 -7.80 -0.37 9.61
CA PHE A 90 -6.65 -1.20 10.00
C PHE A 90 -5.42 -0.95 9.13
N SER A 91 -5.61 -0.68 7.82
CA SER A 91 -4.51 -0.36 6.91
C SER A 91 -3.82 0.95 7.28
N LEU A 92 -4.59 2.01 7.59
CA LEU A 92 -4.05 3.30 8.02
C LEU A 92 -3.29 3.18 9.33
N CYS A 93 -3.86 2.46 10.29
CA CYS A 93 -3.22 2.21 11.59
C CYS A 93 -1.91 1.42 11.46
N ALA A 94 -1.87 0.42 10.57
CA ALA A 94 -0.66 -0.34 10.28
C ALA A 94 0.42 0.55 9.66
N VAL A 95 0.07 1.33 8.63
CA VAL A 95 0.98 2.25 7.94
C VAL A 95 1.59 3.25 8.93
N GLY A 96 0.78 3.93 9.73
CA GLY A 96 1.26 4.88 10.73
C GLY A 96 2.17 4.25 11.78
N SER A 97 1.71 3.16 12.41
CA SER A 97 2.38 2.60 13.58
C SER A 97 3.72 1.94 13.22
N ILE A 98 3.78 1.21 12.11
CA ILE A 98 4.99 0.51 11.68
C ILE A 98 6.00 1.52 11.12
N THR A 99 5.57 2.48 10.29
CA THR A 99 6.47 3.52 9.76
C THR A 99 7.12 4.32 10.90
N TYR A 100 6.32 4.76 11.87
CA TYR A 100 6.83 5.45 13.07
C TYR A 100 7.83 4.58 13.84
N SER A 101 7.53 3.29 14.00
CA SER A 101 8.40 2.36 14.72
C SER A 101 9.71 2.06 13.99
N VAL A 102 9.69 1.92 12.66
CA VAL A 102 10.89 1.72 11.84
C VAL A 102 11.75 2.99 11.83
N PHE A 103 11.13 4.17 11.75
CA PHE A 103 11.85 5.45 11.83
C PHE A 103 12.60 5.57 13.17
N HIS A 104 11.92 5.36 14.31
CA HIS A 104 12.60 5.39 15.61
C HIS A 104 13.59 4.24 15.83
N GLY A 105 13.31 3.06 15.28
CA GLY A 105 14.22 1.93 15.30
C GLY A 105 15.51 2.17 14.51
N PHE A 106 15.45 2.95 13.43
CA PHE A 106 16.63 3.38 12.67
C PHE A 106 17.56 4.27 13.50
N TYR A 107 17.00 5.14 14.35
CA TYR A 107 17.75 6.00 15.28
C TYR A 107 18.10 5.32 16.61
N GLY A 108 17.79 4.03 16.80
CA GLY A 108 18.15 3.26 17.99
C GLY A 108 17.38 3.63 19.28
N ARG A 109 16.28 4.38 19.18
CA ARG A 109 15.47 4.76 20.36
C ARG A 109 14.51 3.64 20.76
N PRO A 110 14.27 3.42 22.07
CA PRO A 110 13.32 2.41 22.54
C PRO A 110 11.89 2.79 22.13
N VAL A 111 11.30 2.00 21.22
CA VAL A 111 9.96 2.27 20.68
C VAL A 111 8.90 1.79 21.69
N LYS A 112 8.11 2.73 22.24
CA LYS A 112 6.96 2.39 23.10
C LYS A 112 5.71 2.20 22.23
N LEU A 113 5.08 1.02 22.29
CA LEU A 113 3.85 0.69 21.53
C LEU A 113 2.75 1.74 21.68
N ILE A 114 2.54 2.21 22.91
CA ILE A 114 1.52 3.21 23.24
C ILE A 114 1.83 4.57 22.59
N SER A 115 3.12 4.94 22.52
CA SER A 115 3.53 6.17 21.84
C SER A 115 3.34 6.07 20.33
N ALA A 116 3.64 4.90 19.75
CA ALA A 116 3.39 4.63 18.34
C ALA A 116 1.89 4.72 18.01
N ILE A 117 1.02 4.05 18.78
CA ILE A 117 -0.43 4.08 18.57
C ILE A 117 -1.01 5.48 18.76
N LYS A 118 -0.58 6.22 19.80
CA LYS A 118 -1.03 7.59 20.05
C LYS A 118 -0.60 8.54 18.93
N SER A 119 0.63 8.40 18.44
CA SER A 119 1.14 9.14 17.29
C SER A 119 0.35 8.80 16.02
N THR A 120 0.03 7.52 15.81
CA THR A 120 -0.80 7.04 14.69
C THR A 120 -2.19 7.67 14.69
N PHE A 121 -2.85 7.82 15.85
CA PHE A 121 -4.14 8.51 15.93
C PHE A 121 -4.06 9.99 15.54
N PHE A 122 -2.96 10.66 15.86
CA PHE A 122 -2.75 12.06 15.45
C PHE A 122 -2.40 12.17 13.96
N SER A 123 -1.62 11.22 13.43
CA SER A 123 -1.28 11.14 12.01
C SER A 123 -2.42 10.57 11.14
N PHE A 124 -3.50 10.06 11.73
CA PHE A 124 -4.62 9.45 11.01
C PHE A 124 -5.28 10.43 10.03
N PHE A 125 -5.60 11.65 10.47
CA PHE A 125 -6.25 12.64 9.62
C PHE A 125 -5.37 13.13 8.46
N PRO A 126 -4.08 13.48 8.68
CA PRO A 126 -3.13 13.74 7.58
C PRO A 126 -2.99 12.58 6.57
N LEU A 127 -2.92 11.35 7.07
CA LEU A 127 -2.76 10.15 6.24
C LEU A 127 -4.02 9.90 5.42
N LEU A 128 -5.19 9.98 6.05
CA LEU A 128 -6.50 9.90 5.42
C LEU A 128 -6.64 10.94 4.30
N GLY A 129 -6.31 12.20 4.58
CA GLY A 129 -6.35 13.27 3.59
C GLY A 129 -5.45 12.99 2.38
N THR A 130 -4.29 12.40 2.60
CA THR A 130 -3.37 12.04 1.52
C THR A 130 -3.88 10.86 0.69
N VAL A 131 -4.48 9.86 1.33
CA VAL A 131 -5.14 8.75 0.61
C VAL A 131 -6.30 9.27 -0.25
N ILE A 132 -7.15 10.14 0.29
CA ILE A 132 -8.27 10.74 -0.46
C ILE A 132 -7.76 11.54 -1.66
N VAL A 133 -6.68 12.31 -1.51
CA VAL A 133 -6.08 13.06 -2.62
C VAL A 133 -5.49 12.12 -3.68
N VAL A 134 -4.78 11.07 -3.29
CA VAL A 134 -4.25 10.06 -4.24
C VAL A 134 -5.39 9.39 -5.00
N ASP A 135 -6.45 9.00 -4.30
CA ASP A 135 -7.61 8.36 -4.88
C ASP A 135 -8.36 9.30 -5.84
N MET A 136 -8.58 10.56 -5.43
CA MET A 136 -9.18 11.59 -6.28
C MET A 136 -8.39 11.82 -7.58
N ILE A 137 -7.06 11.91 -7.51
CA ILE A 137 -6.22 12.10 -8.70
C ILE A 137 -6.26 10.85 -9.59
N THR A 138 -6.17 9.66 -9.00
CA THR A 138 -6.20 8.39 -9.74
C THR A 138 -7.55 8.19 -10.43
N PHE A 139 -8.64 8.51 -9.75
CA PHE A 139 -9.99 8.52 -10.29
C PHE A 139 -10.12 9.54 -11.43
N ALA A 140 -9.61 10.77 -11.27
CA ALA A 140 -9.64 11.78 -12.31
C ALA A 140 -8.87 11.36 -13.58
N ILE A 141 -7.70 10.74 -13.44
CA ILE A 141 -6.92 10.20 -14.57
C ILE A 141 -7.71 9.10 -15.28
N THR A 142 -8.35 8.21 -14.52
CA THR A 142 -9.14 7.11 -15.07
C THR A 142 -10.38 7.64 -15.79
N ILE A 143 -11.10 8.62 -15.22
CA ILE A 143 -12.23 9.27 -15.88
C ILE A 143 -11.81 9.98 -17.16
N LEU A 144 -10.72 10.75 -17.14
CA LEU A 144 -10.20 11.42 -18.33
C LEU A 144 -9.90 10.41 -19.44
N PHE A 145 -9.27 9.29 -19.09
CA PHE A 145 -9.00 8.22 -20.03
C PHE A 145 -10.29 7.61 -20.62
N LEU A 146 -11.29 7.35 -19.78
CA LEU A 146 -12.60 6.85 -20.24
C LEU A 146 -13.30 7.84 -21.17
N ILE A 147 -13.20 9.14 -20.89
CA ILE A 147 -13.75 10.20 -21.76
C ILE A 147 -13.04 10.21 -23.12
N ILE A 148 -11.70 10.11 -23.13
CA ILE A 148 -10.93 10.04 -24.39
C ILE A 148 -11.35 8.82 -25.20
N LEU A 149 -11.47 7.66 -24.55
CA LEU A 149 -11.89 6.41 -25.18
C LEU A 149 -13.30 6.54 -25.76
N PHE A 150 -14.24 7.11 -25.01
CA PHE A 150 -15.59 7.38 -25.48
C PHE A 150 -15.61 8.33 -26.69
N LEU A 151 -14.80 9.40 -26.66
CA LEU A 151 -14.71 10.36 -27.75
C LEU A 151 -14.12 9.73 -29.03
N VAL A 152 -13.13 8.85 -28.89
CA VAL A 152 -12.56 8.11 -30.02
C VAL A 152 -13.62 7.21 -30.66
N ILE A 153 -14.39 6.46 -29.86
CA ILE A 153 -15.46 5.60 -30.37
C ILE A 153 -16.51 6.42 -31.12
N ARG A 154 -17.00 7.49 -30.50
CA ARG A 154 -18.02 8.37 -31.11
C ARG A 154 -17.51 9.11 -32.35
N GLY A 155 -16.22 9.49 -32.36
CA GLY A 155 -15.59 10.12 -33.50
C GLY A 155 -15.52 9.21 -34.72
N VAL A 156 -15.19 7.93 -34.53
CA VAL A 156 -15.16 6.94 -35.62
C VAL A 156 -16.58 6.66 -36.14
N GLU A 157 -17.57 6.56 -35.25
CA GLU A 157 -18.99 6.39 -35.60
C GLU A 157 -19.51 7.58 -36.42
N LEU A 158 -19.17 8.83 -36.04
CA LEU A 158 -19.55 10.05 -36.77
C LEU A 158 -18.93 10.16 -38.16
N LEU A 159 -17.78 9.53 -38.40
CA LEU A 159 -17.12 9.49 -39.71
C LEU A 159 -17.76 8.47 -40.67
N GLY A 160 -18.82 7.78 -40.25
CA GLY A 160 -19.58 6.84 -41.08
C GLY A 160 -18.91 5.47 -41.22
N PHE A 161 -17.90 5.17 -40.40
CA PHE A 161 -17.35 3.82 -40.30
C PHE A 161 -18.24 3.00 -39.37
N GLU A 162 -18.85 1.92 -39.87
CA GLU A 162 -19.52 0.93 -39.02
C GLU A 162 -18.47 0.30 -38.11
N THR A 163 -18.43 0.75 -36.85
CA THR A 163 -17.54 0.17 -35.84
C THR A 163 -18.10 -1.16 -35.40
N GLU A 164 -17.72 -2.22 -36.10
CA GLU A 164 -17.87 -3.57 -35.55
C GLU A 164 -16.98 -3.67 -34.31
N PHE A 165 -17.59 -3.66 -33.12
CA PHE A 165 -16.90 -3.84 -31.83
C PHE A 165 -16.09 -5.16 -31.76
N SER A 166 -16.40 -6.11 -32.66
CA SER A 166 -15.71 -7.40 -32.80
C SER A 166 -14.45 -7.33 -33.68
N SER A 167 -14.19 -6.19 -34.33
CA SER A 167 -13.03 -6.05 -35.21
C SER A 167 -11.73 -6.20 -34.42
N PRO A 168 -10.77 -7.03 -34.89
CA PRO A 168 -9.50 -7.26 -34.18
C PRO A 168 -8.69 -5.97 -34.03
N TYR A 169 -8.86 -5.00 -34.94
CA TYR A 169 -8.17 -3.71 -34.87
C TYR A 169 -8.70 -2.81 -33.74
N PHE A 170 -10.02 -2.80 -33.52
CA PHE A 170 -10.64 -2.04 -32.44
C PHE A 170 -10.29 -2.64 -31.07
N LEU A 171 -10.33 -3.96 -30.95
CA LEU A 171 -9.91 -4.68 -29.74
C LEU A 171 -8.41 -4.44 -29.45
N GLY A 172 -7.56 -4.49 -30.47
CA GLY A 172 -6.13 -4.20 -30.35
C GLY A 172 -5.86 -2.78 -29.85
N LEU A 173 -6.56 -1.77 -30.40
CA LEU A 173 -6.44 -0.39 -29.95
C LEU A 173 -6.88 -0.23 -28.50
N PHE A 174 -8.02 -0.83 -28.13
CA PHE A 174 -8.50 -0.82 -26.75
C PHE A 174 -7.49 -1.46 -25.78
N LEU A 175 -6.92 -2.61 -26.15
CA LEU A 175 -5.93 -3.32 -25.35
C LEU A 175 -4.66 -2.49 -25.16
N VAL A 176 -4.12 -1.91 -26.24
CA VAL A 176 -2.93 -1.05 -26.17
C VAL A 176 -3.19 0.15 -25.26
N LEU A 177 -4.34 0.80 -25.42
CA LEU A 177 -4.70 1.96 -24.63
C LEU A 177 -4.86 1.59 -23.14
N ALA A 178 -5.49 0.44 -22.84
CA ALA A 178 -5.61 -0.08 -21.49
C ALA A 178 -4.23 -0.40 -20.86
N ILE A 179 -3.31 -1.00 -21.62
CA ILE A 179 -1.94 -1.24 -21.17
C ILE A 179 -1.24 0.08 -20.84
N VAL A 180 -1.40 1.11 -21.67
CA VAL A 180 -0.84 2.45 -21.42
C VAL A 180 -1.39 3.02 -20.11
N LEU A 181 -2.71 2.94 -19.88
CA LEU A 181 -3.31 3.38 -18.62
C LEU A 181 -2.72 2.64 -17.42
N ILE A 182 -2.63 1.31 -17.49
CA ILE A 182 -2.07 0.48 -16.42
C ILE A 182 -0.63 0.88 -16.13
N VAL A 183 0.20 1.08 -17.15
CA VAL A 183 1.60 1.50 -16.98
C VAL A 183 1.69 2.88 -16.32
N VAL A 184 0.85 3.83 -16.72
CA VAL A 184 0.80 5.17 -16.11
C VAL A 184 0.38 5.10 -14.65
N LEU A 185 -0.66 4.34 -14.33
CA LEU A 185 -1.14 4.15 -12.96
C LEU A 185 -0.11 3.45 -12.09
N LEU A 186 0.55 2.41 -12.59
CA LEU A 186 1.64 1.72 -11.87
C LEU A 186 2.82 2.66 -11.62
N TYR A 187 3.18 3.49 -12.60
CA TYR A 187 4.25 4.47 -12.45
C TYR A 187 3.93 5.50 -11.37
N LEU A 188 2.70 6.04 -11.36
CA LEU A 188 2.24 6.96 -10.32
C LEU A 188 2.18 6.29 -8.95
N GLN A 189 1.68 5.05 -8.88
CA GLN A 189 1.62 4.27 -7.66
C GLN A 189 3.00 4.11 -7.02
N VAL A 190 4.03 3.76 -7.81
CA VAL A 190 5.39 3.62 -7.28
C VAL A 190 5.94 4.96 -6.78
N ILE A 191 5.67 6.06 -7.48
CA ILE A 191 6.11 7.39 -7.07
C ILE A 191 5.43 7.82 -5.77
N TRP A 192 4.13 7.57 -5.64
CA TRP A 192 3.35 8.01 -4.49
C TRP A 192 3.40 7.04 -3.32
N ASN A 193 3.97 5.84 -3.48
CA ASN A 193 4.11 4.86 -2.40
C ASN A 193 4.87 5.42 -1.17
N LEU A 194 5.90 6.25 -1.40
CA LEU A 194 6.61 6.91 -0.29
C LEU A 194 5.85 8.09 0.33
N SER A 195 4.77 8.57 -0.31
CA SER A 195 3.96 9.67 0.22
C SER A 195 3.39 9.32 1.58
N PHE A 196 2.91 8.09 1.77
CA PHE A 196 2.38 7.64 3.06
C PHE A 196 3.43 7.71 4.17
N VAL A 197 4.68 7.36 3.87
CA VAL A 197 5.81 7.47 4.81
C VAL A 197 6.13 8.93 5.10
N VAL A 198 6.15 9.79 4.07
CA VAL A 198 6.38 11.23 4.21
C VAL A 198 5.34 11.89 5.12
N VAL A 199 4.06 11.50 5.03
CA VAL A 199 3.01 12.05 5.90
C VAL A 199 3.27 11.71 7.37
N VAL A 200 3.65 10.46 7.65
CA VAL A 200 3.88 10.00 9.02
C VAL A 200 5.13 10.65 9.62
N VAL A 201 6.19 10.81 8.82
CA VAL A 201 7.48 11.33 9.30
C VAL A 201 7.55 12.86 9.28
N GLU A 202 7.18 13.50 8.18
CA GLU A 202 7.30 14.96 8.03
C GLU A 202 6.04 15.72 8.46
N SER A 203 4.95 15.03 8.83
CA SER A 203 3.65 15.64 9.18
C SER A 203 3.06 16.54 8.08
N LYS A 204 3.51 16.37 6.82
CA LYS A 204 3.00 17.07 5.64
C LYS A 204 1.93 16.23 4.96
N TRP A 205 0.82 16.83 4.56
CA TRP A 205 -0.34 16.12 4.03
C TRP A 205 -0.75 16.57 2.62
N GLY A 206 -1.54 15.74 1.94
CA GLY A 206 -2.12 16.03 0.64
C GLY A 206 -1.10 16.16 -0.49
N LEU A 207 -1.30 17.14 -1.38
CA LEU A 207 -0.47 17.36 -2.57
C LEU A 207 1.00 17.67 -2.25
N GLN A 208 1.27 18.29 -1.10
CA GLN A 208 2.63 18.61 -0.68
C GLN A 208 3.44 17.32 -0.42
N SER A 209 2.81 16.31 0.19
CA SER A 209 3.42 15.01 0.43
C SER A 209 3.72 14.28 -0.89
N LEU A 210 2.83 14.39 -1.87
CA LEU A 210 2.99 13.75 -3.19
C LEU A 210 4.12 14.37 -4.01
N ARG A 211 4.23 15.71 -4.00
CA ARG A 211 5.35 16.39 -4.67
C ARG A 211 6.68 16.03 -4.00
N ARG A 212 6.68 15.91 -2.68
CA ARG A 212 7.84 15.54 -1.89
C ARG A 212 8.29 14.09 -2.17
N SER A 213 7.37 13.14 -2.20
CA SER A 213 7.70 11.74 -2.54
C SER A 213 8.26 11.63 -3.97
N ALA A 214 7.70 12.39 -4.92
CA ALA A 214 8.22 12.45 -6.29
C ALA A 214 9.63 13.04 -6.38
N SER A 215 9.97 14.04 -5.56
CA SER A 215 11.35 14.55 -5.49
C SER A 215 12.31 13.52 -4.90
N LEU A 216 11.92 12.84 -3.82
CA LEU A 216 12.78 11.89 -3.11
C LEU A 216 13.11 10.65 -3.94
N ILE A 217 12.15 10.18 -4.75
CA ILE A 217 12.33 9.01 -5.62
C ILE A 217 13.22 9.32 -6.83
N LYS A 218 13.44 10.60 -7.17
CA LYS A 218 14.27 11.01 -8.30
C LYS A 218 15.71 10.51 -8.07
N GLY A 219 16.14 9.53 -8.86
CA GLY A 219 17.45 8.88 -8.75
C GLY A 219 17.40 7.43 -8.26
N MET A 220 16.34 7.00 -7.57
CA MET A 220 16.18 5.61 -7.07
C MET A 220 14.94 4.89 -7.61
N LYS A 221 14.26 5.45 -8.63
CA LYS A 221 13.06 4.88 -9.27
C LYS A 221 13.15 3.38 -9.54
N ARG A 222 14.24 2.93 -10.18
CA ARG A 222 14.42 1.52 -10.53
C ARG A 222 14.43 0.60 -9.31
N VAL A 223 15.07 1.03 -8.22
CA VAL A 223 15.13 0.27 -6.97
C VAL A 223 13.76 0.25 -6.30
N ALA A 224 13.05 1.39 -6.27
CA ALA A 224 11.69 1.48 -5.74
C ALA A 224 10.70 0.57 -6.49
N VAL A 225 10.73 0.60 -7.83
CA VAL A 225 9.92 -0.28 -8.68
C VAL A 225 10.27 -1.75 -8.39
N SER A 226 11.55 -2.09 -8.38
CA SER A 226 12.01 -3.46 -8.13
C SER A 226 11.57 -3.97 -6.75
N LEU A 227 11.67 -3.12 -5.73
CA LEU A 227 11.28 -3.45 -4.36
C LEU A 227 9.78 -3.79 -4.27
N GLN A 228 8.96 -2.88 -4.79
CA GLN A 228 7.50 -3.04 -4.78
C GLN A 228 7.06 -4.26 -5.60
N LEU A 229 7.64 -4.45 -6.79
CA LEU A 229 7.29 -5.53 -7.70
C LEU A 229 7.59 -6.91 -7.09
N ILE A 230 8.73 -7.08 -6.41
CA ILE A 230 9.07 -8.33 -5.73
C ILE A 230 8.07 -8.64 -4.61
N PHE A 231 7.74 -7.68 -3.76
CA PHE A 231 6.78 -7.89 -2.67
C PHE A 231 5.36 -8.20 -3.19
N VAL A 232 4.92 -7.50 -4.24
CA VAL A 232 3.61 -7.71 -4.87
C VAL A 232 3.54 -9.08 -5.54
N ILE A 233 4.55 -9.47 -6.32
CA ILE A 233 4.58 -10.79 -6.97
C ILE A 233 4.56 -11.90 -5.92
N PHE A 234 5.34 -11.75 -4.84
CA PHE A 234 5.38 -12.73 -3.77
C PHE A 234 4.04 -12.86 -3.06
N ALA A 235 3.40 -11.75 -2.71
CA ALA A 235 2.05 -11.74 -2.14
C ALA A 235 1.02 -12.39 -3.11
N ALA A 236 1.08 -12.06 -4.40
CA ALA A 236 0.16 -12.56 -5.41
C ALA A 236 0.28 -14.07 -5.62
N ILE A 237 1.51 -14.61 -5.71
CA ILE A 237 1.76 -16.06 -5.85
C ILE A 237 1.18 -16.81 -4.65
N PHE A 238 1.40 -16.32 -3.43
CA PHE A 238 0.88 -16.96 -2.22
C PHE A 238 -0.65 -16.91 -2.14
N LEU A 239 -1.26 -15.76 -2.48
CA LEU A 239 -2.71 -15.64 -2.54
C LEU A 239 -3.30 -16.57 -3.61
N LEU A 240 -2.70 -16.64 -4.80
CA LEU A 240 -3.16 -17.52 -5.87
C LEU A 240 -3.03 -19.01 -5.48
N ALA A 241 -1.90 -19.40 -4.88
CA ALA A 241 -1.70 -20.75 -4.37
C ALA A 241 -2.77 -21.11 -3.34
N SER A 242 -3.03 -20.21 -2.38
CA SER A 242 -4.07 -20.41 -1.36
C SER A 242 -5.46 -20.54 -1.99
N TYR A 243 -5.80 -19.71 -2.97
CA TYR A 243 -7.09 -19.74 -3.64
C TYR A 243 -7.32 -21.04 -4.41
N SER A 244 -6.31 -21.49 -5.15
CA SER A 244 -6.40 -22.71 -5.95
C SER A 244 -6.66 -23.95 -5.09
N THR A 245 -5.99 -24.05 -3.94
CA THR A 245 -6.22 -25.13 -2.96
C THR A 245 -7.59 -25.08 -2.30
N VAL A 246 -8.15 -23.89 -2.06
CA VAL A 246 -9.51 -23.73 -1.52
C VAL A 246 -10.56 -24.22 -2.53
N ARG A 247 -10.38 -23.96 -3.83
CA ARG A 247 -11.32 -24.42 -4.87
C ARG A 247 -11.31 -25.92 -5.12
N LEU A 248 -10.18 -26.59 -4.85
CA LEU A 248 -10.07 -28.05 -4.98
C LEU A 248 -10.75 -28.80 -3.83
N VAL A 249 -11.02 -28.13 -2.70
CA VAL A 249 -11.70 -28.71 -1.54
C VAL A 249 -13.11 -28.12 -1.51
N ASP A 250 -14.11 -28.92 -1.88
CA ASP A 250 -15.51 -28.49 -1.92
C ASP A 250 -15.92 -27.77 -0.62
N VAL A 251 -16.44 -26.54 -0.76
CA VAL A 251 -16.69 -25.58 0.34
C VAL A 251 -17.75 -26.12 1.30
N SER A 252 -18.61 -27.02 0.82
CA SER A 252 -19.68 -27.66 1.59
C SER A 252 -19.16 -28.48 2.80
N ASP A 253 -18.02 -29.18 2.65
CA ASP A 253 -17.40 -29.99 3.72
C ASP A 253 -16.07 -29.42 4.25
N GLY A 254 -15.52 -28.38 3.59
CA GLY A 254 -14.20 -27.82 3.88
C GLY A 254 -14.06 -27.14 5.24
N TRP A 255 -15.10 -26.48 5.76
CA TRP A 255 -15.04 -25.71 7.02
C TRP A 255 -14.79 -26.59 8.25
N LYS A 256 -15.08 -27.89 8.18
CA LYS A 256 -14.84 -28.85 9.27
C LYS A 256 -13.44 -29.44 9.25
N ARG A 257 -12.69 -29.33 8.15
CA ARG A 257 -11.33 -29.85 8.06
C ARG A 257 -10.36 -28.87 8.69
N TRP A 258 -9.65 -29.33 9.72
CA TRP A 258 -8.55 -28.60 10.35
C TRP A 258 -7.53 -28.07 9.33
N GLU A 259 -7.32 -28.80 8.24
CA GLU A 259 -6.47 -28.40 7.11
C GLU A 259 -6.84 -27.02 6.52
N PHE A 260 -8.14 -26.73 6.36
CA PHE A 260 -8.61 -25.47 5.81
C PHE A 260 -8.32 -24.30 6.76
N VAL A 261 -8.56 -24.50 8.05
CA VAL A 261 -8.29 -23.50 9.10
C VAL A 261 -6.78 -23.25 9.19
N LEU A 262 -5.96 -24.30 9.21
CA LEU A 262 -4.50 -24.19 9.23
C LEU A 262 -3.98 -23.46 7.99
N GLN A 263 -4.55 -23.71 6.83
CA GLN A 263 -4.15 -23.05 5.59
C GLN A 263 -4.49 -21.55 5.60
N ILE A 264 -5.69 -21.16 6.04
CA ILE A 264 -6.08 -19.74 6.16
C ILE A 264 -5.19 -19.02 7.17
N VAL A 265 -4.98 -19.62 8.35
CA VAL A 265 -4.13 -19.06 9.41
C VAL A 265 -2.68 -18.94 8.92
N GLY A 266 -2.16 -19.96 8.24
CA GLY A 266 -0.82 -19.97 7.68
C GLY A 266 -0.64 -18.91 6.59
N THR A 267 -1.58 -18.83 5.64
CA THR A 267 -1.55 -17.85 4.55
C THR A 267 -1.68 -16.42 5.08
N SER A 268 -2.57 -16.18 6.05
CA SER A 268 -2.74 -14.88 6.70
C SER A 268 -1.47 -14.47 7.45
N SER A 269 -0.89 -15.37 8.23
CA SER A 269 0.36 -15.10 8.97
C SER A 269 1.53 -14.78 8.04
N PHE A 270 1.60 -15.49 6.91
CA PHE A 270 2.61 -15.23 5.90
C PHE A 270 2.41 -13.88 5.22
N LEU A 271 1.19 -13.56 4.80
CA LEU A 271 0.84 -12.29 4.18
C LEU A 271 1.11 -11.11 5.13
N MET A 272 0.80 -11.27 6.42
CA MET A 272 1.15 -10.33 7.48
C MET A 272 2.66 -10.04 7.49
N MET A 273 3.51 -11.07 7.43
CA MET A 273 4.97 -10.88 7.36
C MET A 273 5.38 -10.13 6.09
N VAL A 274 4.83 -10.49 4.93
CA VAL A 274 5.12 -9.81 3.65
C VAL A 274 4.73 -8.32 3.72
N LEU A 275 3.56 -8.00 4.27
CA LEU A 275 3.10 -6.62 4.46
C LEU A 275 4.00 -5.84 5.42
N LEU A 276 4.44 -6.46 6.52
CA LEU A 276 5.39 -5.85 7.46
C LEU A 276 6.71 -5.51 6.75
N TYR A 277 7.30 -6.47 6.02
CA TYR A 277 8.54 -6.25 5.30
C TYR A 277 8.39 -5.21 4.19
N ASN A 278 7.25 -5.18 3.49
CA ASN A 278 6.99 -4.17 2.46
C ASN A 278 6.98 -2.77 3.05
N LEU A 279 6.19 -2.55 4.12
CA LEU A 279 6.07 -1.24 4.76
C LEU A 279 7.39 -0.78 5.40
N ALA A 280 8.11 -1.70 6.05
CA ALA A 280 9.40 -1.41 6.64
C ALA A 280 10.46 -1.10 5.57
N SER A 281 10.48 -1.84 4.45
CA SER A 281 11.41 -1.57 3.36
C SER A 281 11.12 -0.25 2.67
N ASN A 282 9.85 0.15 2.53
CA ASN A 282 9.47 1.47 2.02
C ASN A 282 9.93 2.59 2.96
N THR A 283 9.89 2.37 4.27
CA THR A 283 10.41 3.34 5.26
C THR A 283 11.94 3.45 5.19
N VAL A 284 12.65 2.33 5.08
CA VAL A 284 14.11 2.32 4.91
C VAL A 284 14.52 2.95 3.58
N LEU A 285 13.81 2.65 2.49
CA LEU A 285 14.02 3.29 1.19
C LEU A 285 13.84 4.81 1.28
N TYR A 286 12.81 5.29 2.00
CA TYR A 286 12.62 6.71 2.27
C TYR A 286 13.83 7.33 2.99
N MET A 287 14.34 6.69 4.05
CA MET A 287 15.53 7.17 4.78
C MET A 287 16.76 7.26 3.88
N TYR A 288 16.95 6.29 2.99
CA TYR A 288 18.05 6.32 2.02
C TYR A 288 17.86 7.38 0.92
N CYS A 289 16.65 7.55 0.40
CA CYS A 289 16.34 8.65 -0.51
C CYS A 289 16.67 9.99 0.15
N LYS A 290 16.35 10.16 1.44
CA LYS A 290 16.69 11.36 2.21
C LYS A 290 18.21 11.52 2.40
N ALA A 291 18.93 10.43 2.60
CA ALA A 291 20.39 10.42 2.68
C ALA A 291 21.06 10.93 1.41
N ILE A 292 20.61 10.45 0.25
CA ILE A 292 21.17 10.80 -1.06
C ILE A 292 20.97 12.28 -1.39
N HIS A 293 19.87 12.89 -0.91
CA HIS A 293 19.61 14.31 -1.10
C HIS A 293 20.35 15.20 -0.09
N GLY A 294 21.18 14.63 0.81
CA GLY A 294 21.97 15.37 1.79
C GLY A 294 21.18 15.89 3.00
N GLU A 295 19.86 15.70 3.02
CA GLU A 295 18.99 16.17 4.10
C GLU A 295 19.10 15.30 5.37
N LEU A 296 19.56 14.05 5.24
CA LEU A 296 19.70 13.16 6.39
C LEU A 296 20.83 13.60 7.33
N ALA A 297 21.93 14.13 6.82
CA ALA A 297 23.05 14.58 7.68
C ALA A 297 22.65 15.80 8.54
N PHE A 298 21.83 16.69 7.98
CA PHE A 298 21.29 17.85 8.69
C PHE A 298 20.27 17.45 9.75
N GLU A 299 19.36 16.52 9.44
CA GLU A 299 18.35 16.05 10.40
C GLU A 299 18.96 15.17 11.50
N ILE A 300 19.97 14.36 11.19
CA ILE A 300 20.78 13.68 12.20
C ILE A 300 21.39 14.72 13.14
N ALA A 301 22.04 15.77 12.61
CA ALA A 301 22.62 16.83 13.42
C ALA A 301 21.57 17.59 14.26
N GLU A 302 20.39 17.88 13.72
CA GLU A 302 19.30 18.57 14.42
C GLU A 302 18.62 17.70 15.48
N GLU A 303 18.43 16.41 15.21
CA GLU A 303 17.84 15.43 16.14
C GLU A 303 18.79 15.18 17.32
N PHE A 304 20.10 15.08 17.05
CA PHE A 304 21.13 15.08 18.10
C PHE A 304 21.18 16.43 18.84
N ALA A 305 21.06 17.57 18.14
CA ALA A 305 21.03 18.89 18.77
C ALA A 305 19.81 19.13 19.67
N ARG A 306 18.64 18.55 19.36
CA ARG A 306 17.47 18.57 20.26
C ARG A 306 17.66 17.73 21.52
N GLU A 307 18.51 16.71 21.46
CA GLU A 307 18.84 15.85 22.60
C GLU A 307 19.95 16.47 23.47
N TYR A 308 20.77 17.37 22.92
CA TYR A 308 21.52 18.35 23.68
C TYR A 308 20.57 19.45 24.19
N VAL A 309 19.89 19.17 25.30
CA VAL A 309 19.36 20.21 26.16
C VAL A 309 20.50 21.18 26.44
N CYS A 310 20.39 22.43 25.97
CA CYS A 310 21.25 23.51 26.46
C CYS A 310 21.05 23.55 27.98
N PHE A 311 22.02 23.00 28.72
CA PHE A 311 22.08 23.24 30.15
C PHE A 311 22.26 24.76 30.33
N PRO A 312 21.45 25.43 31.18
CA PRO A 312 21.63 26.84 31.50
C PRO A 312 22.83 27.04 32.46
N PHE A 313 23.95 26.37 32.18
CA PHE A 313 25.15 26.41 32.99
C PHE A 313 26.37 26.52 32.07
N ASP A 314 26.63 27.74 31.61
CA ASP A 314 27.94 28.40 31.76
C ASP A 314 27.93 29.74 31.02
N ASP A 315 27.18 30.71 31.54
CA ASP A 315 27.31 32.12 31.13
C ASP A 315 28.38 32.88 31.94
N GLU A 316 29.22 32.20 32.74
CA GLU A 316 30.18 32.93 33.58
C GLU A 316 31.54 32.25 33.84
N LYS A 317 31.98 31.29 33.03
CA LYS A 317 33.37 30.84 33.07
C LYS A 317 34.10 31.06 31.75
N VAL A 318 34.86 32.15 31.79
CA VAL A 318 35.96 32.60 30.94
C VAL A 318 36.57 31.47 30.08
N PRO A 319 36.75 31.68 28.76
CA PRO A 319 37.36 30.69 27.90
C PRO A 319 38.82 30.45 28.32
N HIS A 320 39.12 29.24 28.78
CA HIS A 320 40.48 28.78 28.97
C HIS A 320 41.14 28.61 27.59
N LEU A 321 41.96 29.59 27.22
CA LEU A 321 42.83 29.54 26.04
C LEU A 321 43.97 28.54 26.34
N VAL A 322 43.86 27.32 25.82
CA VAL A 322 44.98 26.37 25.82
C VAL A 322 45.83 26.67 24.58
N SER A 323 46.91 27.42 24.75
CA SER A 323 47.94 27.58 23.71
C SER A 323 48.80 26.32 23.67
N VAL A 324 48.71 25.58 22.57
CA VAL A 324 49.66 24.48 22.28
C VAL A 324 50.95 25.10 21.77
N VAL A 325 52.01 25.02 22.57
CA VAL A 325 53.38 25.31 22.14
C VAL A 325 53.90 24.08 21.42
N TYR A 326 54.21 24.21 20.13
CA TYR A 326 54.98 23.21 19.39
C TYR A 326 56.43 23.25 19.87
N ALA A 327 56.95 22.11 20.31
CA ALA A 327 58.37 21.85 20.51
C ALA A 327 58.86 20.86 19.46
#